data_AF-A0A258C6A9-F1
#
_entry.id   AF-A0A258C6A9-F1
#
_cell.length_a   1.000
_cell.length_b   1.000
_cell.length_c   1.000
_cell.angle_alpha   90.00
_cell.angle_beta   90.00
_cell.angle_gamma   90.00
#
_symmetry.space_group_name_H-M   'P 1'
#
loop_
_entity.id
_entity.type
_entity.pdbx_description
1 polymer ?
#
loop_
_entity_poly.entity_id
_entity_poly.type
_entity_poly.pdbx_seq_one_letter_code
_entity_poly.pdbx_strand_id
1 'polypeptide(L)' 'MKALIQRVSQAKVEVAGIRVGAIERGLLVLLAVEAGD' A
#
# COMPACT_ATOMS: atom_id res chain seq x y z
N MET A 1 -1.02 -10.96 11.93
CA MET A 1 -1.11 -9.93 10.87
C MET A 1 0.31 -9.70 10.38
N LYS A 2 0.54 -9.58 9.07
CA LYS A 2 1.88 -9.38 8.49
C LYS A 2 1.91 -8.19 7.55
N ALA A 3 3.01 -7.45 7.55
CA ALA A 3 3.22 -6.29 6.68
C ALA A 3 4.56 -6.40 5.93
N LEU A 4 4.52 -6.21 4.60
CA LEU A 4 5.69 -5.97 3.78
C LEU A 4 5.78 -4.46 3.51
N ILE A 5 6.84 -3.84 4.02
CA ILE A 5 7.02 -2.38 4.00
C ILE A 5 8.03 -2.00 2.91
N GLN A 6 7.69 -0.96 2.14
CA GLN A 6 8.57 -0.38 1.13
C GLN A 6 8.72 1.12 1.39
N ARG A 7 9.95 1.59 1.56
CA ARG A 7 10.22 3.04 1.57
C ARG A 7 10.15 3.57 0.15
N VAL A 8 9.29 4.55 -0.08
CA VAL A 8 8.99 5.09 -1.41
C VAL A 8 9.19 6.60 -1.46
N SER A 9 9.59 7.12 -2.62
CA SER A 9 9.49 8.55 -2.93
C SER A 9 8.08 8.95 -3.37
N GLN A 10 7.31 8.00 -3.92
CA GLN A 10 5.89 8.12 -4.28
C GLN A 10 5.26 6.72 -4.44
N ALA A 11 3.95 6.59 -4.22
CA ALA A 11 3.17 5.40 -4.57
C ALA A 11 1.70 5.77 -4.86
N LYS A 12 1.01 4.98 -5.69
CA LYS A 12 -0.41 5.20 -6.04
C LYS A 12 -1.14 3.88 -6.25
N VAL A 13 -2.47 3.92 -6.10
CA VAL A 13 -3.39 2.82 -6.45
C VAL A 13 -4.37 3.32 -7.50
N GLU A 14 -4.52 2.54 -8.57
CA GLU A 14 -5.46 2.81 -9.66
C GLU A 14 -6.40 1.61 -9.83
N VAL A 15 -7.70 1.88 -9.96
CA VAL A 15 -8.74 0.87 -10.23
C VAL A 15 -9.51 1.34 -11.46
N ALA A 16 -9.57 0.49 -12.50
CA ALA A 16 -10.16 0.85 -13.80
C ALA A 16 -9.60 2.15 -14.40
N GLY A 17 -8.29 2.42 -14.21
CA GLY A 17 -7.62 3.64 -14.68
C GLY A 17 -7.92 4.89 -13.84
N ILE A 18 -8.73 4.79 -12.79
CA ILE A 18 -9.02 5.89 -11.86
C ILE A 18 -8.12 5.78 -10.63
N ARG A 19 -7.39 6.85 -10.32
CA ARG A 19 -6.57 6.94 -9.11
C ARG A 19 -7.46 7.05 -7.87
N VAL A 20 -7.39 6.05 -7.00
CA VAL A 20 -8.16 5.98 -5.75
C VAL A 20 -7.35 6.35 -4.51
N GLY A 21 -6.02 6.41 -4.63
CA GLY A 21 -5.13 6.86 -3.56
C GLY A 21 -3.72 7.11 -4.06
N ALA A 22 -3.01 8.05 -3.44
CA ALA A 22 -1.62 8.34 -3.70
C ALA A 22 -0.92 8.93 -2.48
N ILE A 23 0.38 8.67 -2.37
CA ILE A 23 1.29 9.27 -1.40
C ILE A 23 2.57 9.70 -2.10
N GLU A 24 3.23 10.72 -1.54
CA GLU A 24 4.58 11.14 -1.93
C GLU A 24 5.62 10.34 -1.12
N ARG A 25 6.63 11.01 -0.54
CA ARG A 25 7.66 10.34 0.26
C ARG A 25 7.04 9.71 1.51
N GLY A 26 7.20 8.40 1.65
CA GLY A 26 6.62 7.67 2.77
C GLY A 26 6.90 6.17 2.72
N LEU A 27 5.97 5.40 3.28
CA LEU A 27 6.01 3.94 3.28
C LEU A 27 4.76 3.39 2.57
N LEU A 28 4.95 2.50 1.61
CA LEU A 28 3.88 1.64 1.08
C LEU A 28 3.85 0.36 1.91
N VAL A 29 2.65 -0.04 2.35
CA VAL A 29 2.43 -1.23 3.17
C VAL A 29 1.54 -2.20 2.40
N LEU A 30 2.08 -3.37 2.07
CA LEU A 30 1.27 -4.51 1.63
C LEU A 30 0.92 -5.32 2.88
N LEU A 31 -0.36 -5.28 3.25
CA LEU A 31 -0.86 -5.92 4.47
C LEU A 31 -1.51 -7.27 4.15
N ALA A 32 -1.09 -8.31 4.86
CA ALA A 32 -1.71 -9.62 4.85
C ALA A 32 -2.31 -9.89 6.24
N VAL A 33 -3.58 -10.29 6.27
CA VAL A 33 -4.28 -10.73 7.48
C VAL A 33 -4.34 -12.25 7.45
N GLU A 34 -3.94 -12.90 8.54
CA GLU A 34 -3.96 -14.36 8.66
C GLU A 34 -5.21 -14.79 9.47
N ALA A 35 -5.56 -16.08 9.45
CA ALA A 35 -6.72 -16.55 10.19
C ALA A 35 -6.50 -16.35 11.70
N GLY A 36 -7.41 -15.62 12.36
CA GLY A 36 -7.33 -15.28 13.78
C GLY A 36 -6.61 -13.97 14.10
N ASP A 37 -6.19 -13.21 13.08
CA ASP A 37 -5.64 -11.86 13.20
C ASP A 37 -6.62 -10.75 12.81
#